data_AF-A0A5N3W8H6-F1
#
_entry.id   AF-A0A5N3W8H6-F1
#
_cell.length_a   1.000
_cell.length_b   1.000
_cell.length_c   1.000
_cell.angle_alpha   90.00
_cell.angle_beta   90.00
_cell.angle_gamma   90.00
#
_symmetry.space_group_name_H-M   'P 1'
#
loop_
_entity.id
_entity.type
_entity.pdbx_description
1 polymer ?
#
loop_
_entity_poly.entity_id
_entity_poly.type
_entity_poly.pdbx_seq_one_letter_code
_entity_poly.pdbx_strand_id
1 'polypeptide(L)'
;MDWKSEGSAQKTESRVPQEHEIALDSPGEDGVSESFQLLQIDVGCERWEQEALPTGSAAWCSKNVQRKQRHWEKIVAAKKSKRKQEKERRKANRVENSGIYPQHSKRFLRSLIKERLLEAKHSGPRLCIDLSMTNHMSKKELSRLAGQIRRLYGSNKKADRPFWICLTGFTTDSPLYEECLRMNDGFSSYLLDITEEDCFSLFPLETLVYLTPDSEHELNVDLDTVYILGGLVDESIQKKVTLHKAQEHSVKTARLPIQEYMVKCQNGKNYHSAILTINQVFDILSTYFETQNWPEALKKGVSSRKGYVLQNSVE
;
A
#
# COMPACT_ATOMS: atom_id res chain seq x y z
N MET A 1 3.90 -60.47 -44.54
CA MET A 1 4.84 -60.39 -45.66
C MET A 1 5.71 -59.19 -45.40
N ASP A 2 7.01 -59.45 -45.23
CA ASP A 2 8.09 -58.48 -45.10
C ASP A 2 8.06 -57.42 -46.21
N TRP A 3 8.53 -56.21 -45.90
CA TRP A 3 9.69 -55.63 -46.58
C TRP A 3 10.37 -54.59 -45.68
N LYS A 4 11.71 -54.61 -45.75
CA LYS A 4 12.71 -53.90 -44.96
C LYS A 4 13.19 -52.60 -45.64
N SER A 5 14.03 -51.87 -44.88
CA SER A 5 15.11 -50.96 -45.32
C SER A 5 14.64 -49.57 -45.78
N GLU A 6 15.26 -48.44 -45.45
CA GLU A 6 16.51 -48.01 -44.81
C GLU A 6 16.23 -46.57 -44.28
N GLY A 7 16.74 -46.08 -43.15
CA GLY A 7 18.15 -45.88 -42.83
C GLY A 7 18.54 -44.42 -43.08
N SER A 8 18.52 -43.57 -42.05
CA SER A 8 19.54 -42.51 -41.84
C SER A 8 19.36 -41.85 -40.48
N ALA A 9 20.34 -42.05 -39.62
CA ALA A 9 20.51 -41.35 -38.36
C ALA A 9 21.32 -40.08 -38.62
N GLN A 10 20.83 -38.93 -38.14
CA GLN A 10 21.71 -37.82 -37.79
C GLN A 10 21.42 -37.40 -36.34
N LYS A 11 22.46 -37.61 -35.55
CA LYS A 11 22.66 -37.23 -34.16
C LYS A 11 23.38 -35.89 -34.19
N THR A 12 22.77 -34.84 -33.67
CA THR A 12 23.43 -33.58 -33.31
C THR A 12 22.65 -33.01 -32.13
N GLU A 13 23.07 -33.35 -30.92
CA GLU A 13 23.93 -32.52 -30.07
C GLU A 13 23.15 -31.43 -29.32
N SER A 14 23.08 -31.67 -28.02
CA SER A 14 22.67 -30.78 -26.94
C SER A 14 23.31 -29.41 -27.03
N ARG A 15 22.50 -28.35 -26.94
CA ARG A 15 22.95 -27.03 -26.48
C ARG A 15 22.03 -26.53 -25.39
N VAL A 16 22.50 -26.80 -24.17
CA VAL A 16 22.23 -26.04 -22.95
C VAL A 16 22.48 -24.55 -23.24
N PRO A 17 21.54 -23.63 -22.97
CA PRO A 17 21.88 -22.22 -22.93
C PRO A 17 22.71 -21.98 -21.66
N GLN A 18 23.97 -21.57 -21.87
CA GLN A 18 24.93 -21.22 -20.84
C GLN A 18 24.36 -20.22 -19.84
N GLU A 19 24.50 -20.57 -18.58
CA GLU A 19 24.60 -19.65 -17.46
C GLU A 19 25.70 -18.63 -17.78
N HIS A 20 25.29 -17.38 -18.02
CA HIS A 20 26.21 -16.27 -17.94
C HIS A 20 26.34 -15.88 -16.46
N GLU A 21 27.40 -16.40 -15.83
CA GLU A 21 28.00 -15.81 -14.64
C GLU A 21 28.37 -14.35 -14.96
N ILE A 22 27.54 -13.41 -14.51
CA ILE A 22 27.91 -12.00 -14.46
C ILE A 22 28.41 -11.74 -13.04
N ALA A 23 29.72 -11.52 -12.96
CA ALA A 23 30.42 -11.08 -11.76
C ALA A 23 29.71 -9.85 -11.17
N LEU A 24 29.23 -9.97 -9.94
CA LEU A 24 28.74 -8.86 -9.13
C LEU A 24 29.94 -8.09 -8.58
N ASP A 25 30.47 -7.19 -9.40
CA ASP A 25 31.29 -6.08 -8.91
C ASP A 25 30.37 -5.03 -8.26
N SER A 26 30.77 -4.54 -7.09
CA SER A 26 29.99 -3.61 -6.28
C SER A 26 30.24 -2.17 -6.76
N PRO A 27 29.21 -1.36 -7.10
CA PRO A 27 29.38 0.08 -7.15
C PRO A 27 29.03 0.66 -5.78
N GLY A 28 30.02 1.35 -5.22
CA GLY A 28 29.89 2.20 -4.06
C GLY A 28 28.90 3.34 -4.27
N GLU A 29 28.64 3.99 -3.15
CA GLU A 29 27.85 5.20 -2.97
C GLU A 29 28.23 6.28 -4.00
N ASP A 30 27.25 6.76 -4.77
CA ASP A 30 26.93 8.18 -4.97
C ASP A 30 25.96 8.36 -6.15
N GLY A 31 24.70 8.65 -5.81
CA GLY A 31 23.62 8.90 -6.77
C GLY A 31 22.63 9.92 -6.21
N VAL A 32 23.16 10.99 -5.61
CA VAL A 32 22.39 12.18 -5.21
C VAL A 32 22.67 13.25 -6.25
N SER A 33 21.90 13.28 -7.34
CA SER A 33 21.61 14.48 -8.14
C SER A 33 20.96 14.06 -9.45
N GLU A 34 19.63 13.97 -9.51
CA GLU A 34 18.90 14.14 -10.79
C GLU A 34 17.38 14.32 -10.62
N SER A 35 16.80 14.03 -9.45
CA SER A 35 15.36 14.23 -9.21
C SER A 35 14.94 15.66 -8.80
N PHE A 36 15.73 16.70 -9.14
CA PHE A 36 15.47 18.09 -8.73
C PHE A 36 15.17 19.06 -9.89
N GLN A 37 15.10 18.57 -11.13
CA GLN A 37 14.73 19.39 -12.29
C GLN A 37 13.50 18.83 -12.98
N LEU A 38 12.30 19.05 -12.42
CA LEU A 38 11.05 18.94 -13.19
C LEU A 38 9.88 19.59 -12.47
N LEU A 39 10.03 20.89 -12.18
CA LEU A 39 8.92 21.84 -12.03
C LEU A 39 9.39 23.21 -12.54
N GLN A 40 9.83 23.27 -13.80
CA GLN A 40 9.73 24.51 -14.57
C GLN A 40 8.33 24.53 -15.16
N ILE A 41 7.52 25.47 -14.69
CA ILE A 41 6.20 25.74 -15.28
C ILE A 41 6.49 26.44 -16.60
N ASP A 42 6.15 25.75 -17.69
CA ASP A 42 6.15 26.28 -19.04
C ASP A 42 5.07 27.37 -19.12
N VAL A 43 5.49 28.63 -19.19
CA VAL A 43 4.61 29.76 -19.51
C VAL A 43 4.96 30.15 -20.93
N GLY A 44 4.19 29.61 -21.88
CA GLY A 44 4.19 30.09 -23.26
C GLY A 44 3.84 31.58 -23.27
N CYS A 45 4.74 32.40 -23.80
CA CYS A 45 4.46 33.79 -24.14
C CYS A 45 4.98 34.02 -25.56
N GLU A 46 4.04 34.21 -26.49
CA GLU A 46 4.31 34.46 -27.89
C GLU A 46 5.20 35.70 -28.08
N ARG A 47 6.16 35.56 -28.98
CA ARG A 47 7.19 36.54 -29.29
C ARG A 47 6.63 37.70 -30.10
N TRP A 48 6.63 38.89 -29.50
CA TRP A 48 6.46 40.17 -30.19
C TRP A 48 7.70 41.03 -29.89
N GLU A 49 8.30 41.55 -30.96
CA GLU A 49 9.59 42.25 -30.94
C GLU A 49 9.49 43.69 -30.40
N GLN A 50 10.47 44.05 -29.57
CA GLN A 50 11.06 45.37 -29.29
C GLN A 50 10.16 46.57 -28.92
N GLU A 51 10.25 47.02 -27.65
CA GLU A 51 10.90 48.29 -27.26
C GLU A 51 10.96 48.45 -25.72
N ALA A 52 11.73 49.44 -25.25
CA ALA A 52 12.49 49.51 -23.99
C ALA A 52 11.74 49.38 -22.63
N LEU A 53 12.51 48.89 -21.63
CA LEU A 53 12.18 48.64 -20.21
C LEU A 53 11.51 49.81 -19.46
N PRO A 54 10.78 49.50 -18.38
CA PRO A 54 11.23 49.98 -17.07
C PRO A 54 11.41 48.87 -16.03
N THR A 55 12.47 49.04 -15.26
CA THR A 55 12.87 48.30 -14.06
C THR A 55 11.70 48.11 -13.09
N GLY A 56 11.36 46.85 -12.79
CA GLY A 56 10.51 46.50 -11.65
C GLY A 56 9.16 45.87 -11.99
N SER A 57 9.17 44.65 -12.55
CA SER A 57 8.00 43.76 -12.47
C SER A 57 8.37 42.52 -11.66
N ALA A 58 8.33 42.66 -10.33
CA ALA A 58 8.29 41.51 -9.46
C ALA A 58 7.04 40.70 -9.83
N ALA A 59 7.24 39.54 -10.46
CA ALA A 59 6.18 38.63 -10.86
C ALA A 59 5.21 38.44 -9.69
N TRP A 60 4.01 39.01 -9.81
CA TRP A 60 2.95 38.91 -8.81
C TRP A 60 2.40 37.49 -8.78
N CYS A 61 3.16 36.60 -8.16
CA CYS A 61 2.67 35.29 -7.77
C CYS A 61 1.52 35.52 -6.77
N SER A 62 0.29 35.11 -7.14
CA SER A 62 -0.93 35.31 -6.35
C SER A 62 -0.68 34.98 -4.87
N LYS A 63 -1.21 35.81 -3.96
CA LYS A 63 -1.06 35.66 -2.49
C LYS A 63 -1.35 34.23 -2.01
N ASN A 64 -2.21 33.49 -2.70
CA ASN A 64 -2.54 32.09 -2.41
C ASN A 64 -1.41 31.11 -2.74
N VAL A 65 -0.66 31.34 -3.80
CA VAL A 65 0.49 30.52 -4.19
C VAL A 65 1.64 30.73 -3.20
N GLN A 66 1.92 31.98 -2.82
CA GLN A 66 2.93 32.29 -1.80
C GLN A 66 2.57 31.67 -0.43
N ARG A 67 1.28 31.67 -0.05
CA ARG A 67 0.80 30.99 1.16
C ARG A 67 1.03 29.47 1.10
N LYS A 68 0.72 28.83 -0.03
CA LYS A 68 0.98 27.39 -0.24
C LYS A 68 2.48 27.07 -0.18
N GLN A 69 3.32 27.90 -0.80
CA GLN A 69 4.78 27.75 -0.78
C GLN A 69 5.35 27.83 0.63
N ARG A 70 5.02 28.89 1.39
CA ARG A 70 5.45 29.04 2.79
C ARG A 70 4.94 27.90 3.68
N HIS A 71 3.73 27.40 3.41
CA HIS A 71 3.19 26.26 4.14
C HIS A 71 3.96 24.96 3.82
N TRP A 72 4.29 24.73 2.54
CA TRP A 72 5.12 23.60 2.12
C TRP A 72 6.52 23.67 2.77
N GLU A 73 7.16 24.83 2.76
CA GLU A 73 8.48 25.05 3.38
C GLU A 73 8.44 24.76 4.88
N LYS A 74 7.40 25.24 5.58
CA LYS A 74 7.15 24.91 6.98
C LYS A 74 6.98 23.41 7.21
N ILE A 75 6.23 22.71 6.35
CA ILE A 75 6.06 21.25 6.44
C ILE A 75 7.40 20.54 6.25
N VAL A 76 8.19 20.94 5.26
CA VAL A 76 9.50 20.32 4.97
C VAL A 76 10.49 20.57 6.11
N ALA A 77 10.57 21.80 6.61
CA ALA A 77 11.40 22.16 7.76
C ALA A 77 10.97 21.40 9.03
N ALA A 78 9.65 21.31 9.29
CA ALA A 78 9.11 20.53 10.40
C ALA A 78 9.43 19.04 10.26
N LYS A 79 9.36 18.47 9.06
CA LYS A 79 9.78 17.09 8.79
C LYS A 79 11.28 16.88 9.07
N LYS A 80 12.15 17.81 8.63
CA LYS A 80 13.60 17.76 8.91
C LYS A 80 13.89 17.85 10.41
N SER A 81 13.26 18.79 11.11
CA SER A 81 13.41 18.96 12.56
C SER A 81 12.92 17.74 13.34
N LYS A 82 11.73 17.21 13.01
CA LYS A 82 11.23 15.95 13.61
C LYS A 82 12.16 14.76 13.37
N ARG A 83 12.76 14.64 12.18
CA ARG A 83 13.78 13.60 11.90
C ARG A 83 15.01 13.76 12.78
N LYS A 84 15.47 14.99 13.05
CA LYS A 84 16.61 15.27 13.94
C LYS A 84 16.28 14.93 15.39
N GLN A 85 15.16 15.43 15.91
CA GLN A 85 14.68 15.15 17.27
C GLN A 85 14.48 13.65 17.52
N GLU A 86 13.89 12.92 16.57
CA GLU A 86 13.73 11.47 16.68
C GLU A 86 15.06 10.72 16.64
N LYS A 87 16.06 11.21 15.87
CA LYS A 87 17.42 10.65 15.87
C LYS A 87 18.11 10.86 17.21
N GLU A 88 17.93 12.02 17.84
CA GLU A 88 18.45 12.34 19.17
C GLU A 88 17.76 11.52 20.27
N ARG A 89 16.42 11.44 20.25
CA ARG A 89 15.64 10.57 21.15
C ARG A 89 16.07 9.11 21.06
N ARG A 90 16.28 8.59 19.85
CA ARG A 90 16.78 7.22 19.64
C ARG A 90 18.20 7.01 20.15
N LYS A 91 19.05 8.05 20.17
CA LYS A 91 20.38 7.98 20.78
C LYS A 91 20.26 7.96 22.30
N ALA A 92 19.42 8.82 22.88
CA ALA A 92 19.17 8.85 24.33
C ALA A 92 18.61 7.50 24.84
N ASN A 93 17.57 6.97 24.20
CA ASN A 93 17.01 5.65 24.57
C ASN A 93 18.00 4.49 24.40
N ARG A 94 19.00 4.59 23.51
CA ARG A 94 20.04 3.56 23.38
C ARG A 94 21.01 3.55 24.55
N VAL A 95 21.29 4.72 25.11
CA VAL A 95 22.15 4.87 26.30
C VAL A 95 21.42 4.35 27.54
N GLU A 96 20.12 4.63 27.64
CA GLU A 96 19.27 4.25 28.78
C GLU A 96 18.92 2.74 28.81
N ASN A 97 18.63 2.12 27.66
CA ASN A 97 18.23 0.70 27.59
C ASN A 97 19.39 -0.29 27.32
N SER A 98 20.65 0.07 27.57
CA SER A 98 21.79 -0.81 27.29
C SER A 98 21.92 -2.01 28.26
N GLY A 99 21.13 -2.04 29.35
CA GLY A 99 21.32 -2.99 30.45
C GLY A 99 20.44 -4.26 30.48
N ILE A 100 19.43 -4.45 29.60
CA ILE A 100 18.40 -5.49 29.85
C ILE A 100 18.18 -6.50 28.69
N TYR A 101 18.58 -6.25 27.44
CA TYR A 101 18.42 -7.23 26.34
C TYR A 101 19.54 -7.13 25.28
N PRO A 102 19.92 -8.23 24.61
CA PRO A 102 20.81 -8.17 23.45
C PRO A 102 20.19 -7.29 22.36
N GLN A 103 20.67 -6.05 22.21
CA GLN A 103 20.22 -5.17 21.13
C GLN A 103 20.78 -5.70 19.81
N HIS A 104 20.00 -6.53 19.11
CA HIS A 104 20.35 -6.95 17.77
C HIS A 104 20.58 -5.75 16.84
N SER A 105 21.54 -5.88 15.93
CA SER A 105 21.85 -4.81 14.97
C SER A 105 20.62 -4.48 14.11
N LYS A 106 20.53 -3.24 13.64
CA LYS A 106 19.46 -2.84 12.69
C LYS A 106 19.44 -3.72 11.43
N ARG A 107 20.60 -4.20 11.00
CA ARG A 107 20.74 -5.09 9.84
C ARG A 107 20.11 -6.45 10.15
N PHE A 108 20.38 -7.01 11.32
CA PHE A 108 19.78 -8.26 11.78
C PHE A 108 18.25 -8.17 11.83
N LEU A 109 17.70 -7.14 12.49
CA LEU A 109 16.24 -6.96 12.58
C LEU A 109 15.59 -6.82 11.19
N ARG A 110 16.25 -6.14 10.24
CA ARG A 110 15.77 -6.06 8.84
C ARG A 110 15.78 -7.42 8.16
N SER A 111 16.81 -8.23 8.39
CA SER A 111 16.89 -9.60 7.86
C SER A 111 15.76 -10.46 8.40
N LEU A 112 15.53 -10.42 9.71
CA LEU A 112 14.45 -11.17 10.36
C LEU A 112 13.06 -10.76 9.86
N ILE A 113 12.82 -9.46 9.63
CA ILE A 113 11.57 -8.99 9.02
C ILE A 113 11.42 -9.50 7.58
N LYS A 114 12.51 -9.46 6.80
CA LYS A 114 12.51 -9.97 5.42
C LYS A 114 12.21 -11.46 5.37
N GLU A 115 12.83 -12.24 6.24
CA GLU A 115 12.59 -13.68 6.36
C GLU A 115 11.13 -13.99 6.69
N ARG A 116 10.56 -13.34 7.72
CA ARG A 116 9.13 -13.51 8.08
C ARG A 116 8.17 -13.15 6.94
N LEU A 117 8.48 -12.10 6.18
CA LEU A 117 7.66 -11.73 5.01
C LEU A 117 7.77 -12.77 3.88
N LEU A 118 8.95 -13.34 3.65
CA LEU A 118 9.15 -14.38 2.64
C LEU A 118 8.51 -15.70 3.06
N GLU A 119 8.56 -16.05 4.34
CA GLU A 119 7.84 -17.20 4.88
C GLU A 119 6.33 -17.05 4.68
N ALA A 120 5.79 -15.84 4.92
CA ALA A 120 4.39 -15.54 4.67
C ALA A 120 3.96 -15.81 3.21
N LYS A 121 4.86 -15.71 2.22
CA LYS A 121 4.56 -16.08 0.83
C LYS A 121 4.08 -17.53 0.68
N HIS A 122 4.59 -18.42 1.51
CA HIS A 122 4.32 -19.85 1.44
C HIS A 122 3.21 -20.29 2.40
N SER A 123 3.19 -19.77 3.63
CA SER A 123 2.31 -20.24 4.72
C SER A 123 1.46 -19.15 5.37
N GLY A 124 1.65 -17.89 4.96
CA GLY A 124 0.94 -16.74 5.50
C GLY A 124 -0.48 -16.63 4.94
N PRO A 125 -1.39 -16.00 5.69
CA PRO A 125 -2.71 -15.67 5.17
C PRO A 125 -2.60 -14.72 3.97
N ARG A 126 -3.50 -14.86 3.00
CA ARG A 126 -3.43 -14.10 1.75
C ARG A 126 -4.36 -12.90 1.77
N LEU A 127 -3.81 -11.75 1.37
CA LEU A 127 -4.56 -10.52 1.22
C LEU A 127 -4.32 -9.95 -0.18
N CYS A 128 -5.41 -9.72 -0.90
CA CYS A 128 -5.39 -9.10 -2.21
C CYS A 128 -5.92 -7.66 -2.10
N ILE A 129 -5.24 -6.70 -2.72
CA ILE A 129 -5.74 -5.35 -2.91
C ILE A 129 -6.07 -5.18 -4.38
N ASP A 130 -7.37 -5.08 -4.69
CA ASP A 130 -7.88 -4.89 -6.03
C ASP A 130 -7.75 -3.41 -6.44
N LEU A 131 -6.79 -3.12 -7.33
CA LEU A 131 -6.46 -1.78 -7.83
C LEU A 131 -7.03 -1.50 -9.23
N SER A 132 -7.83 -2.40 -9.79
CA SER A 132 -8.41 -2.26 -11.15
C SER A 132 -9.33 -1.04 -11.32
N MET A 133 -9.89 -0.50 -10.23
CA MET A 133 -10.86 0.60 -10.28
C MET A 133 -10.21 1.99 -10.18
N THR A 134 -8.88 2.08 -10.24
CA THR A 134 -8.17 3.34 -9.95
C THR A 134 -8.39 4.45 -10.96
N ASN A 135 -8.85 4.11 -12.17
CA ASN A 135 -9.03 5.07 -13.27
C ASN A 135 -10.09 6.15 -12.98
N HIS A 136 -11.00 5.90 -12.03
CA HIS A 136 -12.04 6.85 -11.62
C HIS A 136 -11.59 7.82 -10.51
N MET A 137 -10.41 7.62 -9.93
CA MET A 137 -9.90 8.44 -8.83
C MET A 137 -9.11 9.65 -9.31
N SER A 138 -9.30 10.78 -8.62
CA SER A 138 -8.45 11.95 -8.78
C SER A 138 -7.02 11.69 -8.29
N LYS A 139 -6.06 12.48 -8.77
CA LYS A 139 -4.66 12.42 -8.30
C LYS A 139 -4.53 12.51 -6.78
N LYS A 140 -5.39 13.30 -6.12
CA LYS A 140 -5.40 13.45 -4.65
C LYS A 140 -5.86 12.16 -3.95
N GLU A 141 -6.84 11.47 -4.51
CA GLU A 141 -7.31 10.17 -4.04
C GLU A 141 -6.25 9.09 -4.27
N LEU A 142 -5.60 9.06 -5.44
CA LEU A 142 -4.45 8.19 -5.71
C LEU A 142 -3.31 8.40 -4.70
N SER A 143 -2.92 9.65 -4.42
CA SER A 143 -1.93 9.94 -3.38
C SER A 143 -2.34 9.42 -1.99
N ARG A 144 -3.64 9.48 -1.67
CA ARG A 144 -4.17 8.95 -0.40
C ARG A 144 -4.10 7.43 -0.38
N LEU A 145 -4.48 6.76 -1.47
CA LEU A 145 -4.40 5.31 -1.63
C LEU A 145 -2.96 4.81 -1.52
N ALA A 146 -2.02 5.43 -2.25
CA ALA A 146 -0.59 5.14 -2.12
C ALA A 146 -0.10 5.27 -0.67
N GLY A 147 -0.58 6.28 0.05
CA GLY A 147 -0.32 6.45 1.47
C GLY A 147 -0.98 5.39 2.37
N GLN A 148 -2.14 4.85 2.00
CA GLN A 148 -2.79 3.72 2.67
C GLN A 148 -1.99 2.42 2.45
N ILE A 149 -1.55 2.13 1.22
CA ILE A 149 -0.70 0.97 0.89
C ILE A 149 0.59 0.99 1.73
N ARG A 150 1.24 2.15 1.87
CA ARG A 150 2.42 2.28 2.75
C ARG A 150 2.12 1.99 4.21
N ARG A 151 0.98 2.45 4.73
CA ARG A 151 0.58 2.17 6.11
C ARG A 151 0.31 0.69 6.29
N LEU A 152 -0.43 0.08 5.37
CA LEU A 152 -0.72 -1.34 5.34
C LEU A 152 0.56 -2.18 5.36
N TYR A 153 1.49 -1.96 4.41
CA TYR A 153 2.78 -2.68 4.39
C TYR A 153 3.62 -2.41 5.65
N GLY A 154 3.54 -1.19 6.19
CA GLY A 154 4.19 -0.81 7.44
C GLY A 154 3.65 -1.56 8.67
N SER A 155 2.34 -1.79 8.73
CA SER A 155 1.68 -2.62 9.76
C SER A 155 2.02 -4.09 9.55
N ASN A 156 1.96 -4.60 8.31
CA ASN A 156 2.26 -6.00 8.00
C ASN A 156 3.67 -6.43 8.42
N LYS A 157 4.67 -5.56 8.23
CA LYS A 157 6.05 -5.78 8.71
C LYS A 157 6.20 -5.92 10.22
N LYS A 158 5.22 -5.45 10.98
CA LYS A 158 5.22 -5.50 12.45
C LYS A 158 4.36 -6.63 13.00
N ALA A 159 3.49 -7.21 12.17
CA ALA A 159 2.67 -8.34 12.56
C ALA A 159 3.56 -9.54 12.89
N ASP A 160 3.13 -10.35 13.84
CA ASP A 160 3.87 -11.56 14.21
C ASP A 160 3.65 -12.65 13.16
N ARG A 161 2.44 -12.73 12.60
CA ARG A 161 2.11 -13.45 11.36
C ARG A 161 1.74 -12.46 10.26
N PRO A 162 2.71 -12.06 9.41
CA PRO A 162 2.41 -11.23 8.26
C PRO A 162 1.51 -11.93 7.25
N PHE A 163 0.69 -11.16 6.55
CA PHE A 163 0.00 -11.59 5.35
C PHE A 163 0.96 -11.59 4.17
N TRP A 164 0.76 -12.52 3.24
CA TRP A 164 1.27 -12.32 1.88
C TRP A 164 0.31 -11.39 1.12
N ILE A 165 0.82 -10.23 0.73
CA ILE A 165 0.04 -9.19 0.06
C ILE A 165 0.23 -9.33 -1.44
N CYS A 166 -0.87 -9.29 -2.19
CA CYS A 166 -0.89 -9.17 -3.64
C CYS A 166 -1.59 -7.86 -4.04
N LEU A 167 -0.97 -7.08 -4.92
CA LEU A 167 -1.57 -5.90 -5.55
C LEU A 167 -1.96 -6.27 -6.98
N THR A 168 -3.27 -6.38 -7.24
CA THR A 168 -3.82 -6.86 -8.53
C THR A 168 -4.44 -5.73 -9.33
N GLY A 169 -4.57 -5.89 -10.65
CA GLY A 169 -5.02 -4.82 -11.54
C GLY A 169 -4.10 -3.60 -11.48
N PHE A 170 -2.80 -3.82 -11.23
CA PHE A 170 -1.84 -2.76 -10.92
C PHE A 170 -0.67 -2.75 -11.90
N THR A 171 -0.78 -1.87 -12.89
CA THR A 171 0.24 -1.71 -13.93
C THR A 171 1.33 -0.73 -13.49
N THR A 172 2.56 -0.99 -13.95
CA THR A 172 3.73 -0.14 -13.60
C THR A 172 3.73 1.22 -14.29
N ASP A 173 2.93 1.38 -15.34
CA ASP A 173 2.69 2.65 -16.05
C ASP A 173 1.48 3.43 -15.50
N SER A 174 0.81 2.93 -14.46
CA SER A 174 -0.36 3.59 -13.89
C SER A 174 0.01 4.86 -13.11
N PRO A 175 -0.86 5.89 -13.10
CA PRO A 175 -0.69 7.06 -12.22
C PRO A 175 -0.62 6.69 -10.74
N LEU A 176 -1.24 5.58 -10.33
CA LEU A 176 -1.13 5.08 -8.96
C LEU A 176 0.29 4.58 -8.66
N TYR A 177 0.95 3.91 -9.60
CA TYR A 177 2.31 3.40 -9.43
C TYR A 177 3.31 4.54 -9.24
N GLU A 178 3.21 5.60 -10.05
CA GLU A 178 3.98 6.83 -9.87
C GLU A 178 3.76 7.45 -8.48
N GLU A 179 2.51 7.53 -8.04
CA GLU A 179 2.16 8.04 -6.72
C GLU A 179 2.71 7.15 -5.60
N CYS A 180 2.77 5.83 -5.80
CA CYS A 180 3.40 4.90 -4.86
C CYS A 180 4.92 5.14 -4.76
N LEU A 181 5.63 5.24 -5.88
CA LEU A 181 7.06 5.57 -5.89
C LEU A 181 7.33 6.92 -5.20
N ARG A 182 6.53 7.94 -5.52
CA ARG A 182 6.67 9.30 -4.99
C ARG A 182 6.39 9.40 -3.49
N MET A 183 5.41 8.65 -2.99
CA MET A 183 4.96 8.73 -1.59
C MET A 183 5.70 7.77 -0.67
N ASN A 184 6.25 6.68 -1.21
CA ASN A 184 6.70 5.53 -0.43
C ASN A 184 8.16 5.22 -0.75
N ASP A 185 9.06 5.77 0.07
CA ASP A 185 10.51 5.53 -0.05
C ASP A 185 10.81 4.02 -0.11
N GLY A 186 11.39 3.57 -1.23
CA GLY A 186 11.74 2.16 -1.45
C GLY A 186 10.56 1.26 -1.80
N PHE A 187 9.47 1.79 -2.37
CA PHE A 187 8.31 1.00 -2.81
C PHE A 187 8.69 -0.20 -3.68
N SER A 188 9.61 -0.02 -4.63
CA SER A 188 10.11 -1.10 -5.51
C SER A 188 10.82 -2.25 -4.75
N SER A 189 11.17 -2.04 -3.49
CA SER A 189 11.78 -3.06 -2.61
C SER A 189 10.79 -3.72 -1.66
N TYR A 190 9.48 -3.43 -1.80
CA TYR A 190 8.46 -4.09 -0.99
C TYR A 190 8.38 -5.57 -1.35
N LEU A 191 8.27 -6.42 -0.33
CA LEU A 191 8.10 -7.86 -0.50
C LEU A 191 6.60 -8.15 -0.51
N LEU A 192 6.04 -8.08 -1.70
CA LEU A 192 4.65 -8.35 -2.06
C LEU A 192 4.62 -8.70 -3.55
N ASP A 193 3.54 -9.31 -4.03
CA ASP A 193 3.35 -9.53 -5.46
C ASP A 193 2.62 -8.32 -6.09
N ILE A 194 3.08 -7.90 -7.27
CA ILE A 194 2.44 -6.88 -8.10
C ILE A 194 2.10 -7.52 -9.44
N THR A 195 0.87 -7.35 -9.90
CA THR A 195 0.39 -7.93 -11.14
C THR A 195 -0.69 -7.07 -11.77
N GLU A 196 -0.71 -7.08 -13.11
CA GLU A 196 -1.70 -6.40 -13.93
C GLU A 196 -3.00 -7.21 -14.05
N GLU A 197 -2.93 -8.51 -13.77
CA GLU A 197 -4.07 -9.41 -13.81
C GLU A 197 -5.09 -9.10 -12.70
N ASP A 198 -6.35 -9.43 -12.95
CA ASP A 198 -7.41 -9.28 -11.95
C ASP A 198 -7.32 -10.39 -10.89
N CYS A 199 -7.73 -10.09 -9.66
CA CYS A 199 -7.78 -11.05 -8.57
C CYS A 199 -8.63 -12.29 -8.89
N PHE A 200 -9.65 -12.16 -9.74
CA PHE A 200 -10.53 -13.26 -10.14
C PHE A 200 -9.89 -14.24 -11.14
N SER A 201 -8.83 -13.84 -11.86
CA SER A 201 -8.07 -14.76 -12.73
C SER A 201 -6.88 -15.40 -12.01
N LEU A 202 -6.37 -14.76 -10.97
CA LEU A 202 -5.19 -15.19 -10.22
C LEU A 202 -5.44 -16.30 -9.20
N PHE A 203 -6.64 -16.33 -8.62
CA PHE A 203 -6.98 -17.25 -7.54
C PHE A 203 -8.27 -18.02 -7.88
N PRO A 204 -8.43 -19.27 -7.40
CA PRO A 204 -9.69 -20.00 -7.56
C PRO A 204 -10.84 -19.25 -6.89
N LEU A 205 -11.94 -19.02 -7.60
CA LEU A 205 -13.04 -18.16 -7.17
C LEU A 205 -13.67 -18.60 -5.84
N GLU A 206 -13.69 -19.90 -5.57
CA GLU A 206 -14.23 -20.50 -4.34
C GLU A 206 -13.45 -20.14 -3.07
N THR A 207 -12.16 -19.79 -3.23
CA THR A 207 -11.24 -19.38 -2.16
C THR A 207 -11.29 -17.87 -1.91
N LEU A 208 -11.96 -17.10 -2.77
CA LEU A 208 -12.01 -15.65 -2.67
C LEU A 208 -13.17 -15.19 -1.80
N VAL A 209 -12.89 -14.22 -0.91
CA VAL A 209 -13.92 -13.44 -0.22
C VAL A 209 -13.64 -11.96 -0.44
N TYR A 210 -14.55 -11.30 -1.15
CA TYR A 210 -14.47 -9.86 -1.39
C TYR A 210 -15.07 -9.10 -0.20
N LEU A 211 -14.23 -8.35 0.51
CA LEU A 211 -14.67 -7.56 1.65
C LEU A 211 -15.27 -6.24 1.20
N THR A 212 -16.54 -6.06 1.52
CA THR A 212 -17.30 -4.85 1.18
C THR A 212 -18.26 -4.49 2.31
N PRO A 213 -18.36 -3.20 2.70
CA PRO A 213 -19.29 -2.76 3.74
C PRO A 213 -20.76 -2.95 3.35
N ASP A 214 -21.04 -3.14 2.06
CA ASP A 214 -22.39 -3.29 1.52
C ASP A 214 -22.87 -4.76 1.50
N SER A 215 -22.04 -5.73 1.92
CA SER A 215 -22.44 -7.14 1.97
C SER A 215 -23.46 -7.39 3.09
N GLU A 216 -24.41 -8.30 2.84
CA GLU A 216 -25.37 -8.75 3.85
C GLU A 216 -24.75 -9.74 4.84
N HIS A 217 -23.69 -10.44 4.44
CA HIS A 217 -23.05 -11.49 5.23
C HIS A 217 -21.94 -10.94 6.12
N GLU A 218 -21.93 -11.33 7.39
CA GLU A 218 -20.79 -11.04 8.26
C GLU A 218 -19.57 -11.88 7.89
N LEU A 219 -18.38 -11.33 8.14
CA LEU A 219 -17.12 -12.01 7.88
C LEU A 219 -16.89 -13.14 8.88
N ASN A 220 -16.92 -14.37 8.38
CA ASN A 220 -16.33 -15.52 9.04
C ASN A 220 -14.90 -15.72 8.52
N VAL A 221 -13.91 -15.68 9.42
CA VAL A 221 -12.50 -15.74 9.05
C VAL A 221 -12.03 -17.18 8.97
N ASP A 222 -11.55 -17.55 7.78
CA ASP A 222 -10.91 -18.80 7.43
C ASP A 222 -9.44 -18.57 6.97
N LEU A 223 -8.58 -19.56 7.22
CA LEU A 223 -7.14 -19.52 6.92
C LEU A 223 -6.84 -19.80 5.44
N ASP A 224 -7.68 -20.61 4.78
CA ASP A 224 -7.50 -21.03 3.39
C ASP A 224 -8.15 -20.07 2.39
N THR A 225 -8.72 -18.97 2.89
CA THR A 225 -9.39 -17.93 2.11
C THR A 225 -8.45 -16.79 1.75
N VAL A 226 -8.58 -16.28 0.53
CA VAL A 226 -7.94 -15.05 0.06
C VAL A 226 -8.92 -13.88 0.24
N TYR A 227 -8.58 -12.96 1.13
CA TYR A 227 -9.40 -11.77 1.35
C TYR A 227 -9.06 -10.68 0.35
N ILE A 228 -10.07 -10.15 -0.35
CA ILE A 228 -9.91 -9.07 -1.31
C ILE A 228 -10.41 -7.76 -0.70
N LEU A 229 -9.58 -6.71 -0.75
CA LEU A 229 -9.95 -5.34 -0.43
C LEU A 229 -9.99 -4.51 -1.71
N GLY A 230 -11.10 -3.81 -1.95
CA GLY A 230 -11.15 -2.80 -3.00
C GLY A 230 -10.22 -1.63 -2.68
N GLY A 231 -9.21 -1.41 -3.51
CA GLY A 231 -8.28 -0.29 -3.42
C GLY A 231 -8.91 1.01 -3.93
N LEU A 232 -9.99 1.43 -3.29
CA LEU A 232 -10.76 2.61 -3.65
C LEU A 232 -10.66 3.68 -2.56
N VAL A 233 -10.50 4.93 -2.98
CA VAL A 233 -10.55 6.10 -2.11
C VAL A 233 -11.42 7.15 -2.77
N ASP A 234 -12.62 7.33 -2.26
CA ASP A 234 -13.52 8.37 -2.76
C ASP A 234 -13.68 9.52 -1.76
N GLU A 235 -13.74 10.76 -2.27
CA GLU A 235 -14.20 11.91 -1.48
C GLU A 235 -15.71 11.84 -1.20
N SER A 236 -16.49 11.18 -2.07
CA SER A 236 -17.90 10.84 -1.88
C SER A 236 -18.12 9.34 -2.06
N ILE A 237 -18.59 8.67 -1.02
CA ILE A 237 -18.78 7.21 -1.02
C ILE A 237 -19.68 6.76 -2.19
N GLN A 238 -19.13 5.99 -3.11
CA GLN A 238 -19.90 5.27 -4.11
C GLN A 238 -20.35 3.92 -3.53
N LYS A 239 -21.64 3.81 -3.23
CA LYS A 239 -22.21 2.59 -2.63
C LYS A 239 -22.22 1.45 -3.64
N LYS A 240 -22.01 0.23 -3.16
CA LYS A 240 -22.16 -1.05 -3.89
C LYS A 240 -21.20 -1.29 -5.06
N VAL A 241 -20.22 -0.43 -5.32
CA VAL A 241 -19.28 -0.64 -6.45
C VAL A 241 -18.52 -1.96 -6.32
N THR A 242 -17.87 -2.19 -5.18
CA THR A 242 -17.15 -3.44 -4.90
C THR A 242 -18.08 -4.64 -4.77
N LEU A 243 -19.30 -4.44 -4.25
CA LEU A 243 -20.31 -5.49 -4.13
C LEU A 243 -20.75 -5.98 -5.51
N HIS A 244 -21.11 -5.07 -6.43
CA HIS A 244 -21.53 -5.41 -7.78
C HIS A 244 -20.40 -6.11 -8.54
N LYS A 245 -19.16 -5.60 -8.45
CA LYS A 245 -18.01 -6.25 -9.08
C LYS A 245 -17.84 -7.69 -8.59
N ALA A 246 -17.91 -7.93 -7.28
CA ALA A 246 -17.82 -9.28 -6.74
C ALA A 246 -18.97 -10.20 -7.19
N GLN A 247 -20.20 -9.67 -7.27
CA GLN A 247 -21.38 -10.41 -7.72
C GLN A 247 -21.31 -10.78 -9.21
N GLU A 248 -20.81 -9.90 -10.07
CA GLU A 248 -20.60 -10.17 -11.50
C GLU A 248 -19.67 -11.37 -11.72
N HIS A 249 -18.68 -11.54 -10.84
CA HIS A 249 -17.75 -12.66 -10.86
C HIS A 249 -18.20 -13.85 -9.99
N SER A 250 -19.41 -13.80 -9.41
CA SER A 250 -19.95 -14.84 -8.52
C SER A 250 -19.05 -15.19 -7.33
N VAL A 251 -18.31 -14.21 -6.82
CA VAL A 251 -17.41 -14.36 -5.67
C VAL A 251 -18.16 -14.07 -4.37
N LYS A 252 -17.83 -14.83 -3.31
CA LYS A 252 -18.40 -14.62 -1.98
C LYS A 252 -18.08 -13.23 -1.48
N THR A 253 -19.03 -12.59 -0.83
CA THR A 253 -18.82 -11.27 -0.21
C THR A 253 -19.07 -11.34 1.28
N ALA A 254 -18.38 -10.48 2.02
CA ALA A 254 -18.61 -10.33 3.46
C ALA A 254 -18.30 -8.90 3.92
N ARG A 255 -18.94 -8.48 5.01
CA ARG A 255 -18.65 -7.23 5.73
C ARG A 255 -18.04 -7.53 7.09
N LEU A 256 -17.24 -6.60 7.59
CA LEU A 256 -16.75 -6.66 8.97
C LEU A 256 -17.95 -6.60 9.96
N PRO A 257 -17.90 -7.32 11.09
CA PRO A 257 -19.01 -7.38 12.04
C PRO A 257 -19.08 -6.13 12.93
N ILE A 258 -19.02 -4.94 12.34
CA ILE A 258 -19.07 -3.67 13.08
C ILE A 258 -20.43 -3.49 13.76
N GLN A 259 -21.52 -3.93 13.11
CA GLN A 259 -22.88 -3.71 13.57
C GLN A 259 -23.23 -4.62 14.76
N GLU A 260 -22.56 -5.76 14.84
CA GLU A 260 -22.74 -6.80 15.84
C GLU A 260 -22.00 -6.46 17.14
N TYR A 261 -20.84 -5.82 17.05
CA TYR A 261 -19.97 -5.55 18.20
C TYR A 261 -19.86 -4.06 18.60
N MET A 262 -20.29 -3.13 17.74
CA MET A 262 -20.16 -1.69 17.99
C MET A 262 -21.49 -0.94 17.87
N VAL A 263 -21.67 0.01 18.78
CA VAL A 263 -22.84 0.90 18.85
C VAL A 263 -22.49 2.32 18.41
N LYS A 264 -23.47 3.02 17.84
CA LYS A 264 -23.32 4.41 17.42
C LYS A 264 -23.26 5.34 18.63
N CYS A 265 -22.22 6.16 18.75
CA CYS A 265 -22.13 7.17 19.80
C CYS A 265 -23.10 8.33 19.56
N GLN A 266 -24.02 8.57 20.48
CA GLN A 266 -24.93 9.72 20.43
C GLN A 266 -24.23 11.04 20.81
N ASN A 267 -23.32 11.55 19.98
CA ASN A 267 -22.79 12.91 20.15
C ASN A 267 -23.10 13.74 18.91
N GLY A 268 -23.62 14.95 19.08
CA GLY A 268 -24.08 15.85 18.01
C GLY A 268 -23.04 16.34 17.01
N LYS A 269 -21.80 15.81 17.04
CA LYS A 269 -20.70 16.12 16.11
C LYS A 269 -20.26 14.93 15.24
N ASN A 270 -20.86 13.75 15.40
CA ASN A 270 -20.30 12.53 14.85
C ASN A 270 -20.88 12.15 13.48
N TYR A 271 -20.00 12.08 12.49
CA TYR A 271 -20.22 11.36 11.25
C TYR A 271 -20.11 9.85 11.51
N HIS A 272 -21.21 9.12 11.39
CA HIS A 272 -21.22 7.66 11.54
C HIS A 272 -20.88 6.99 10.22
N SER A 273 -19.72 6.34 10.14
CA SER A 273 -19.32 5.61 8.94
C SER A 273 -18.70 4.27 9.28
N ALA A 274 -19.33 3.21 8.80
CA ALA A 274 -18.81 1.84 8.85
C ALA A 274 -17.80 1.57 7.72
N ILE A 275 -17.57 2.54 6.83
CA ILE A 275 -16.62 2.41 5.72
C ILE A 275 -15.23 2.77 6.23
N LEU A 276 -14.32 1.82 6.09
CA LEU A 276 -12.94 1.90 6.58
C LEU A 276 -11.97 1.96 5.41
N THR A 277 -10.78 2.53 5.65
CA THR A 277 -9.70 2.51 4.66
C THR A 277 -9.04 1.15 4.59
N ILE A 278 -8.35 0.80 3.49
CA ILE A 278 -7.73 -0.53 3.33
C ILE A 278 -6.76 -0.86 4.47
N ASN A 279 -6.02 0.14 4.97
CA ASN A 279 -5.10 -0.06 6.08
C ASN A 279 -5.82 -0.30 7.42
N GLN A 280 -7.02 0.27 7.61
CA GLN A 280 -7.81 0.02 8.82
C GLN A 280 -8.40 -1.39 8.79
N VAL A 281 -8.92 -1.82 7.62
CA VAL A 281 -9.40 -3.19 7.44
C VAL A 281 -8.27 -4.19 7.65
N PHE A 282 -7.08 -3.90 7.10
CA PHE A 282 -5.89 -4.71 7.36
C PHE A 282 -5.55 -4.82 8.84
N ASP A 283 -5.50 -3.69 9.58
CA ASP A 283 -5.18 -3.71 11.01
C ASP A 283 -6.22 -4.54 11.80
N ILE A 284 -7.50 -4.55 11.38
CA ILE A 284 -8.55 -5.39 11.97
C ILE A 284 -8.27 -6.87 11.67
N LEU A 285 -8.07 -7.24 10.40
CA LEU A 285 -7.80 -8.62 10.01
C LEU A 285 -6.55 -9.15 10.72
N SER A 286 -5.44 -8.40 10.67
CA SER A 286 -4.19 -8.78 11.34
C SER A 286 -4.38 -9.01 12.84
N THR A 287 -5.11 -8.12 13.51
CA THR A 287 -5.39 -8.29 14.95
C THR A 287 -6.28 -9.50 15.20
N TYR A 288 -7.31 -9.73 14.38
CA TYR A 288 -8.19 -10.88 14.55
C TYR A 288 -7.45 -12.20 14.32
N PHE A 289 -6.57 -12.29 13.33
CA PHE A 289 -5.75 -13.49 13.11
C PHE A 289 -4.85 -13.80 14.31
N GLU A 290 -4.39 -12.77 15.04
CA GLU A 290 -3.58 -12.91 16.25
C GLU A 290 -4.42 -13.26 17.49
N THR A 291 -5.58 -12.64 17.69
CA THR A 291 -6.33 -12.69 18.96
C THR A 291 -7.60 -13.52 18.92
N GLN A 292 -8.13 -13.81 17.72
CA GLN A 292 -9.45 -14.42 17.48
C GLN A 292 -10.59 -13.65 18.19
N ASN A 293 -10.42 -12.34 18.41
CA ASN A 293 -11.32 -11.51 19.19
C ASN A 293 -11.77 -10.28 18.38
N TRP A 294 -13.04 -10.29 17.95
CA TRP A 294 -13.64 -9.19 17.17
C TRP A 294 -13.65 -7.85 17.92
N PRO A 295 -14.08 -7.74 19.18
CA PRO A 295 -13.98 -6.49 19.94
C PRO A 295 -12.57 -5.87 19.92
N GLU A 296 -11.52 -6.66 20.15
CA GLU A 296 -10.15 -6.17 20.14
C GLU A 296 -9.69 -5.74 18.74
N ALA A 297 -10.00 -6.55 17.73
CA ALA A 297 -9.69 -6.25 16.34
C ALA A 297 -10.38 -4.97 15.86
N LEU A 298 -11.68 -4.82 16.12
CA LEU A 298 -12.45 -3.63 15.75
C LEU A 298 -11.96 -2.39 16.49
N LYS A 299 -11.60 -2.49 17.77
CA LYS A 299 -11.00 -1.38 18.53
C LYS A 299 -9.68 -0.90 17.92
N LYS A 300 -8.91 -1.80 17.29
CA LYS A 300 -7.65 -1.45 16.62
C LYS A 300 -7.88 -0.61 15.37
N GLY A 301 -8.80 -1.02 14.49
CA GLY A 301 -8.97 -0.36 13.18
C GLY A 301 -10.04 0.73 13.12
N VAL A 302 -11.12 0.63 13.93
CA VAL A 302 -12.21 1.60 13.94
C VAL A 302 -11.84 2.77 14.85
N SER A 303 -11.43 3.89 14.26
CA SER A 303 -11.07 5.08 15.03
C SER A 303 -12.28 5.71 15.71
N SER A 304 -12.10 6.28 16.90
CA SER A 304 -13.16 6.99 17.66
C SER A 304 -13.90 8.08 16.86
N ARG A 305 -13.23 8.71 15.89
CA ARG A 305 -13.82 9.71 14.98
C ARG A 305 -14.89 9.18 14.02
N LYS A 306 -15.04 7.86 13.90
CA LYS A 306 -16.04 7.20 13.04
C LYS A 306 -17.40 7.06 13.73
N GLY A 307 -17.51 7.45 15.00
CA GLY A 307 -18.77 7.47 15.74
C GLY A 307 -19.28 6.10 16.16
N TYR A 308 -18.41 5.09 16.24
CA TYR A 308 -18.71 3.76 16.75
C TYR A 308 -17.82 3.44 17.96
N VAL A 309 -18.40 2.85 18.99
CA VAL A 309 -17.71 2.35 20.19
C VAL A 309 -18.15 0.92 20.49
N LEU A 310 -17.33 0.14 21.19
CA LEU A 310 -17.69 -1.22 21.58
C LEU A 310 -18.88 -1.19 22.54
N GLN A 311 -19.79 -2.14 22.39
CA GLN A 311 -21.00 -2.23 23.22
C GLN A 311 -20.67 -2.26 24.73
N ASN A 312 -19.62 -3.00 25.12
CA ASN A 312 -19.18 -3.14 26.52
C ASN A 312 -18.43 -1.90 27.07
N SER A 313 -18.31 -0.82 26.30
CA SER A 313 -17.67 0.43 26.74
C SER A 313 -18.64 1.57 27.01
N VAL A 314 -19.95 1.28 26.94
CA VAL A 314 -21.05 2.24 27.13
C VAL A 314 -21.79 1.99 28.47
N GLU A 315 -21.24 1.15 29.34
CA GLU A 315 -21.67 1.02 30.75
C GLU A 315 -20.83 1.91 31.68
#